data_AF-A0A699QM64-F1
#
_entry.id   AF-A0A699QM64-F1
#
_cell.length_a   1.000
_cell.length_b   1.000
_cell.length_c   1.000
_cell.angle_alpha   90.00
_cell.angle_beta   90.00
_cell.angle_gamma   90.00
#
_symmetry.space_group_name_H-M   'P 1'
#
loop_
_entity.id
_entity.type
_entity.pdbx_description
1 polymer ?
#
loop_
_entity_poly.entity_id
_entity_poly.type
_entity_poly.pdbx_seq_one_letter_code
_entity_poly.pdbx_strand_id
1 'polypeptide(L)'
;LSQQVAALQEQVSGEEKLKAAFEEFKRYKDDRVEQRCAELDARLDALSIDFDEELYPHMLTAIAGRRWVIRHGLRLAMMKCAESLEMWQTFADVVSAGVAKGMSEGLKHGVEHGRSQLELESMEAYDPEAEAKFVAAIQSIKDLKFSLLDQLEGLKDAPMDVIMAVLYLESDTGGDAPQYIRDLRPSSSQLTIPVYPEKKKKCRIVCRTHGVGSAHHARSDGIPVFVPAVVPQGLALLLVDWATQTDPEENLL
;
A
#
# COMPACT_ATOMS: atom_id res chain seq x y z
N LEU A 1 80.06 -13.89 -32.06
CA LEU A 1 78.87 -13.30 -32.72
C LEU A 1 77.76 -14.36 -32.92
N SER A 2 77.96 -15.47 -33.64
CA SER A 2 76.88 -16.46 -33.87
C SER A 2 76.23 -17.06 -32.61
N GLN A 3 76.99 -17.34 -31.55
CA GLN A 3 76.46 -17.98 -30.35
C GLN A 3 75.58 -17.04 -29.51
N GLN A 4 75.91 -15.74 -29.48
CA GLN A 4 75.11 -14.70 -28.83
C GLN A 4 73.80 -14.43 -29.59
N VAL A 5 73.85 -14.49 -30.93
CA VAL A 5 72.65 -14.34 -31.78
C VAL A 5 71.69 -15.51 -31.56
N ALA A 6 72.19 -16.75 -31.46
CA ALA A 6 71.35 -17.91 -31.19
C ALA A 6 70.66 -17.85 -29.81
N ALA A 7 71.38 -17.44 -28.76
CA ALA A 7 70.81 -17.27 -27.42
C ALA A 7 69.74 -16.16 -27.37
N LEU A 8 69.97 -15.04 -28.08
CA LEU A 8 68.97 -13.97 -28.21
C LEU A 8 67.73 -14.43 -28.99
N GLN A 9 67.90 -15.22 -30.05
CA GLN A 9 66.77 -15.78 -30.81
C GLN A 9 65.92 -16.72 -29.97
N GLU A 10 66.54 -17.56 -29.13
CA GLU A 10 65.82 -18.45 -28.22
C GLU A 10 65.05 -17.67 -27.13
N GLN A 11 65.68 -16.62 -26.58
CA GLN A 11 65.02 -15.74 -25.60
C GLN A 11 63.81 -15.00 -26.20
N VAL A 12 63.95 -14.43 -27.40
CA VAL A 12 62.85 -13.77 -28.13
C VAL A 12 61.73 -14.76 -28.42
N SER A 13 62.05 -15.99 -28.85
CA SER A 13 61.05 -17.04 -29.08
C SER A 13 60.30 -17.43 -27.80
N GLY A 14 60.98 -17.46 -26.65
CA GLY A 14 60.36 -17.69 -25.36
C GLY A 14 59.40 -16.58 -24.93
N GLU A 15 59.80 -15.31 -25.13
CA GLU A 15 58.97 -14.14 -24.84
C GLU A 15 57.71 -14.10 -25.71
N GLU A 16 57.84 -14.40 -27.01
CA GLU A 16 56.70 -14.47 -27.94
C GLU A 16 55.68 -15.54 -27.53
N LYS A 17 56.15 -16.72 -27.09
CA LYS A 17 55.29 -17.80 -26.58
C LYS A 17 54.56 -17.39 -25.31
N LEU A 18 55.24 -16.72 -24.38
CA LEU A 18 54.63 -16.24 -23.14
C LEU A 18 53.58 -15.15 -23.41
N LYS A 19 53.88 -14.22 -24.33
CA LYS A 19 52.95 -13.19 -24.77
C LYS A 19 51.70 -13.78 -25.41
N ALA A 20 51.85 -14.79 -26.26
CA ALA A 20 50.73 -15.51 -26.86
C ALA A 20 49.84 -16.19 -25.79
N ALA A 21 50.44 -16.90 -24.84
CA ALA A 21 49.71 -17.54 -23.74
C ALA A 21 48.97 -16.53 -22.85
N PHE A 22 49.55 -15.35 -22.62
CA PHE A 22 48.90 -14.29 -21.85
C PHE A 22 47.69 -13.68 -22.58
N GLU A 23 47.79 -13.46 -23.89
CA GLU A 23 46.67 -12.97 -24.70
C GLU A 23 45.55 -14.01 -24.81
N GLU A 24 45.87 -15.29 -24.89
CA GLU A 24 44.88 -16.38 -24.83
C GLU A 24 44.16 -16.42 -23.47
N PHE A 25 44.91 -16.31 -22.37
CA PHE A 25 44.33 -16.25 -21.03
C PHE A 25 43.39 -15.06 -20.84
N LYS A 26 43.74 -13.87 -21.38
CA LYS A 26 42.86 -12.70 -21.37
C LYS A 26 41.55 -12.98 -22.08
N ARG A 27 41.60 -13.47 -23.33
CA ARG A 27 40.39 -13.80 -24.10
C ARG A 27 39.52 -14.80 -23.36
N TYR A 28 40.11 -15.87 -22.83
CA TYR A 28 39.39 -16.86 -22.04
C TYR A 28 38.67 -16.23 -20.83
N LYS A 29 39.29 -15.25 -20.15
CA LYS A 29 38.67 -14.54 -19.03
C LYS A 29 37.56 -13.59 -19.49
N ASP A 30 37.78 -12.84 -20.56
CA ASP A 30 36.82 -11.91 -21.12
C ASP A 30 35.57 -12.67 -21.61
N ASP A 31 35.74 -13.75 -22.37
CA ASP A 31 34.64 -14.62 -22.84
C ASP A 31 33.82 -15.17 -21.66
N ARG A 32 34.50 -15.61 -20.60
CA ARG A 32 33.84 -16.14 -19.40
C ARG A 32 33.05 -15.07 -18.65
N VAL A 33 33.55 -13.83 -18.62
CA VAL A 33 32.83 -12.69 -18.01
C VAL A 33 31.66 -12.28 -18.88
N GLU A 34 31.83 -12.20 -20.20
CA GLU A 34 30.77 -11.86 -21.14
C GLU A 34 29.64 -12.89 -21.10
N GLN A 35 29.97 -14.19 -21.04
CA GLN A 35 28.99 -15.26 -20.86
C GLN A 35 28.18 -15.09 -19.57
N ARG A 36 28.85 -14.73 -18.45
CA ARG A 36 28.17 -14.47 -17.17
C ARG A 36 27.32 -13.19 -17.20
N CYS A 37 27.78 -12.12 -17.86
CA CYS A 37 26.98 -10.90 -18.03
C CYS A 37 25.72 -11.21 -18.86
N ALA A 38 25.83 -11.98 -19.95
CA ALA A 38 24.68 -12.39 -20.77
C ALA A 38 23.68 -13.28 -20.00
N GLU A 39 24.17 -14.21 -19.15
CA GLU A 39 23.32 -15.02 -18.28
C GLU A 39 22.55 -14.15 -17.28
N LEU A 40 23.20 -13.16 -16.66
CA LEU A 40 22.56 -12.24 -15.72
C LEU A 40 21.55 -11.32 -16.40
N ASP A 41 21.88 -10.76 -17.58
CA ASP A 41 20.97 -9.94 -18.37
C ASP A 41 19.69 -10.72 -18.72
N ALA A 42 19.82 -11.99 -19.15
CA ALA A 42 18.67 -12.83 -19.46
C ALA A 42 17.79 -13.10 -18.22
N ARG A 43 18.41 -13.30 -17.04
CA ARG A 43 17.69 -13.49 -15.78
C ARG A 43 16.98 -12.22 -15.30
N LEU A 44 17.59 -11.05 -15.50
CA LEU A 44 16.97 -9.76 -15.19
C LEU A 44 15.82 -9.43 -16.14
N ASP A 45 15.99 -9.70 -17.43
CA ASP A 45 14.92 -9.54 -18.43
C ASP A 45 13.71 -10.43 -18.07
N ALA A 46 13.94 -11.69 -17.69
CA ALA A 46 12.88 -12.58 -17.23
C ALA A 46 12.17 -12.05 -15.96
N LEU A 47 12.93 -11.68 -14.93
CA LEU A 47 12.37 -11.13 -13.69
C LEU A 47 11.56 -9.84 -13.95
N SER A 48 12.06 -8.96 -14.82
CA SER A 48 11.35 -7.73 -15.19
C SER A 48 10.00 -8.01 -15.87
N ILE A 49 9.93 -9.05 -16.70
CA ILE A 49 8.68 -9.48 -17.33
C ILE A 49 7.69 -9.97 -16.26
N ASP A 50 8.14 -10.84 -15.36
CA ASP A 50 7.30 -11.38 -14.27
C ASP A 50 6.74 -10.24 -13.39
N PHE A 51 7.57 -9.23 -13.05
CA PHE A 51 7.12 -8.05 -12.32
C PHE A 51 6.06 -7.25 -13.07
N ASP A 52 6.27 -6.98 -14.37
CA ASP A 52 5.36 -6.17 -15.19
C ASP A 52 4.03 -6.87 -15.48
N GLU A 53 4.05 -8.18 -15.71
CA GLU A 53 2.89 -8.97 -16.16
C GLU A 53 2.10 -9.58 -15.00
N GLU A 54 2.78 -10.06 -13.95
CA GLU A 54 2.13 -10.71 -12.82
C GLU A 54 1.97 -9.75 -11.64
N LEU A 55 3.06 -9.21 -11.10
CA LEU A 55 2.97 -8.51 -9.81
C LEU A 55 2.37 -7.10 -9.92
N TYR A 56 2.76 -6.33 -10.93
CA TYR A 56 2.40 -4.92 -11.08
C TYR A 56 0.88 -4.71 -11.22
N PRO A 57 0.16 -5.49 -12.05
CA PRO A 57 -1.30 -5.38 -12.13
C PRO A 57 -1.99 -5.67 -10.80
N HIS A 58 -1.50 -6.66 -10.03
CA HIS A 58 -2.08 -7.01 -8.73
C HIS A 58 -1.86 -5.90 -7.70
N MET A 59 -0.67 -5.29 -7.66
CA MET A 59 -0.39 -4.15 -6.80
C MET A 59 -1.29 -2.95 -7.13
N LEU A 60 -1.47 -2.66 -8.43
CA LEU A 60 -2.37 -1.60 -8.88
C LEU A 60 -3.82 -1.88 -8.43
N THR A 61 -4.33 -3.08 -8.68
CA THR A 61 -5.68 -3.48 -8.24
C THR A 61 -5.86 -3.35 -6.73
N ALA A 62 -4.86 -3.76 -5.92
CA ALA A 62 -4.91 -3.61 -4.47
C ALA A 62 -4.91 -2.14 -4.02
N ILE A 63 -4.19 -1.26 -4.73
CA ILE A 63 -4.21 0.19 -4.47
C ILE A 63 -5.57 0.79 -4.88
N ALA A 64 -6.11 0.42 -6.04
CA ALA A 64 -7.43 0.87 -6.51
C ALA A 64 -8.54 0.47 -5.54
N GLY A 65 -8.57 -0.81 -5.12
CA GLY A 65 -9.53 -1.32 -4.16
C GLY A 65 -9.50 -0.56 -2.84
N ARG A 66 -8.31 -0.36 -2.25
CA ARG A 66 -8.15 0.41 -1.01
C ARG A 66 -8.63 1.87 -1.16
N ARG A 67 -8.26 2.54 -2.27
CA ARG A 67 -8.75 3.90 -2.57
C ARG A 67 -10.27 3.95 -2.68
N TRP A 68 -10.87 2.94 -3.32
CA TRP A 68 -12.32 2.84 -3.45
C TRP A 68 -13.01 2.65 -2.09
N VAL A 69 -12.50 1.78 -1.23
CA VAL A 69 -13.08 1.55 0.12
C VAL A 69 -13.11 2.85 0.92
N ILE A 70 -11.99 3.60 0.92
CA ILE A 70 -11.86 4.86 1.66
C ILE A 70 -12.78 5.93 1.09
N ARG A 71 -12.88 6.05 -0.24
CA ARG A 71 -13.63 7.14 -0.90
C ARG A 71 -15.13 6.87 -1.01
N HIS A 72 -15.51 5.64 -1.30
CA HIS A 72 -16.88 5.25 -1.65
C HIS A 72 -17.42 4.17 -0.72
N GLY A 73 -16.65 3.11 -0.46
CA GLY A 73 -17.11 1.95 0.31
C GLY A 73 -17.65 2.29 1.70
N LEU A 74 -16.93 3.09 2.48
CA LEU A 74 -17.38 3.50 3.82
C LEU A 74 -18.68 4.34 3.76
N ARG A 75 -18.78 5.25 2.79
CA ARG A 75 -19.97 6.09 2.62
C ARG A 75 -21.19 5.27 2.24
N LEU A 76 -21.02 4.28 1.36
CA LEU A 76 -22.08 3.33 0.99
C LEU A 76 -22.50 2.46 2.17
N ALA A 77 -21.55 1.93 2.94
CA ALA A 77 -21.83 1.12 4.12
C ALA A 77 -22.66 1.91 5.15
N MET A 78 -22.32 3.17 5.40
CA MET A 78 -23.10 4.04 6.29
C MET A 78 -24.52 4.29 5.75
N MET A 79 -24.65 4.57 4.44
CA MET A 79 -25.97 4.76 3.82
C MET A 79 -26.83 3.51 3.93
N LYS A 80 -26.26 2.34 3.68
CA LYS A 80 -26.98 1.07 3.78
C LYS A 80 -27.36 0.73 5.22
N CYS A 81 -26.51 1.02 6.21
CA CYS A 81 -26.88 0.97 7.62
C CYS A 81 -28.04 1.93 7.94
N ALA A 82 -28.00 3.15 7.38
CA ALA A 82 -29.05 4.13 7.54
C ALA A 82 -30.35 3.78 6.76
N GLU A 83 -30.37 2.77 5.90
CA GLU A 83 -31.62 2.22 5.33
C GLU A 83 -32.19 1.08 6.22
N SER A 84 -31.45 0.63 7.24
CA SER A 84 -31.92 -0.41 8.15
C SER A 84 -33.08 0.07 9.00
N LEU A 85 -34.22 -0.61 8.88
CA LEU A 85 -35.39 -0.36 9.69
C LEU A 85 -35.12 -0.58 11.18
N GLU A 86 -34.28 -1.56 11.53
CA GLU A 86 -33.90 -1.87 12.92
C GLU A 86 -33.12 -0.71 13.55
N MET A 87 -32.23 -0.07 12.78
CA MET A 87 -31.48 1.11 13.22
C MET A 87 -32.43 2.31 13.41
N TRP A 88 -33.32 2.55 12.46
CA TRP A 88 -34.31 3.64 12.57
C TRP A 88 -35.24 3.46 13.76
N GLN A 89 -35.72 2.24 14.00
CA GLN A 89 -36.66 1.97 15.08
C GLN A 89 -36.00 2.16 16.44
N THR A 90 -34.82 1.56 16.67
CA THR A 90 -34.09 1.72 17.94
C THR A 90 -33.68 3.18 18.19
N PHE A 91 -33.31 3.91 17.14
CA PHE A 91 -33.06 5.35 17.23
C PHE A 91 -34.33 6.13 17.60
N ALA A 92 -35.46 5.84 16.95
CA ALA A 92 -36.74 6.48 17.27
C ALA A 92 -37.19 6.19 18.71
N ASP A 93 -36.95 4.98 19.21
CA ASP A 93 -37.25 4.58 20.59
C ASP A 93 -36.38 5.36 21.59
N VAL A 94 -35.08 5.54 21.31
CA VAL A 94 -34.17 6.36 22.13
C VAL A 94 -34.62 7.82 22.16
N VAL A 95 -34.96 8.39 21.00
CA VAL A 95 -35.44 9.78 20.93
C VAL A 95 -36.75 9.93 21.72
N SER A 96 -37.69 9.01 21.54
CA SER A 96 -38.99 9.04 22.22
C SER A 96 -38.83 8.90 23.74
N ALA A 97 -38.00 7.95 24.20
CA ALA A 97 -37.70 7.77 25.62
C ALA A 97 -36.94 8.97 26.22
N GLY A 98 -36.06 9.61 25.43
CA GLY A 98 -35.32 10.80 25.85
C GLY A 98 -36.24 12.01 26.04
N VAL A 99 -37.22 12.19 25.15
CA VAL A 99 -38.26 13.21 25.32
C VAL A 99 -39.10 12.94 26.56
N ALA A 100 -39.56 11.71 26.77
CA ALA A 100 -40.33 11.32 27.96
C ALA A 100 -39.53 11.54 29.26
N LYS A 101 -38.23 11.22 29.25
CA LYS A 101 -37.33 11.48 30.37
C LYS A 101 -37.22 12.98 30.65
N GLY A 102 -36.94 13.79 29.63
CA GLY A 102 -36.82 15.24 29.78
C GLY A 102 -38.11 15.90 30.29
N MET A 103 -39.28 15.42 29.85
CA MET A 103 -40.57 15.86 30.35
C MET A 103 -40.74 15.53 31.85
N SER A 104 -40.40 14.30 32.26
CA SER A 104 -40.53 13.85 33.64
C SER A 104 -39.55 14.58 34.59
N GLU A 105 -38.31 14.80 34.14
CA GLU A 105 -37.29 15.56 34.88
C GLU A 105 -37.69 17.04 35.03
N GLY A 106 -38.16 17.67 33.95
CA GLY A 106 -38.63 19.05 33.97
C GLY A 106 -39.82 19.25 34.90
N LEU A 107 -40.75 18.29 34.91
CA LEU A 107 -41.92 18.30 35.79
C LEU A 107 -41.52 18.16 37.26
N LYS A 108 -40.65 17.19 37.57
CA LYS A 108 -40.10 17.00 38.90
C LYS A 108 -39.46 18.28 39.43
N HIS A 109 -38.60 18.91 38.62
CA HIS A 109 -37.93 20.14 39.02
C HIS A 109 -38.90 21.32 39.21
N GLY A 110 -39.94 21.41 38.37
CA GLY A 110 -40.99 22.43 38.49
C GLY A 110 -41.80 22.31 39.78
N VAL A 111 -42.19 21.09 40.17
CA VAL A 111 -42.92 20.82 41.43
C VAL A 111 -42.05 21.16 42.64
N GLU A 112 -40.77 20.75 42.63
CA GLU A 112 -39.81 21.06 43.69
C GLU A 112 -39.59 22.57 43.87
N HIS A 113 -39.46 23.32 42.76
CA HIS A 113 -39.26 24.76 42.78
C HIS A 113 -40.53 25.53 43.22
N GLY A 114 -41.72 25.07 42.81
CA GLY A 114 -42.99 25.76 43.06
C GLY A 114 -43.49 25.73 44.52
N ARG A 115 -42.88 24.92 45.39
CA ARG A 115 -43.35 24.63 46.77
C ARG A 115 -44.83 24.19 46.86
N SER A 116 -45.35 23.62 45.78
CA SER A 116 -46.68 23.01 45.73
C SER A 116 -46.68 21.69 46.51
N GLN A 117 -47.63 21.48 47.43
CA GLN A 117 -47.86 20.18 48.10
C GLN A 117 -48.43 19.09 47.16
N LEU A 118 -48.29 19.26 45.84
CA LEU A 118 -48.77 18.30 44.86
C LEU A 118 -47.84 17.07 44.86
N GLU A 119 -48.41 15.89 45.03
CA GLU A 119 -47.67 14.64 44.86
C GLU A 119 -47.29 14.47 43.39
N LEU A 120 -45.99 14.40 43.11
CA LEU A 120 -45.43 14.23 41.76
C LEU A 120 -46.03 13.02 41.04
N GLU A 121 -46.27 11.94 41.77
CA GLU A 121 -46.85 10.69 41.27
C GLU A 121 -48.33 10.81 40.89
N SER A 122 -49.03 11.86 41.35
CA SER A 122 -50.43 12.12 40.99
C SER A 122 -50.58 12.84 39.65
N MET A 123 -49.48 13.28 39.04
CA MET A 123 -49.49 14.01 37.77
C MET A 123 -49.55 13.04 36.59
N GLU A 124 -50.60 13.14 35.77
CA GLU A 124 -50.82 12.25 34.60
C GLU A 124 -49.64 12.24 33.61
N ALA A 125 -48.91 13.37 33.49
CA ALA A 125 -47.78 13.50 32.59
C ALA A 125 -46.44 12.99 33.16
N TYR A 126 -46.38 12.59 34.43
CA TYR A 126 -45.16 12.08 35.06
C TYR A 126 -45.05 10.57 34.85
N ASP A 127 -43.95 10.11 34.24
CA ASP A 127 -43.62 8.69 34.18
C ASP A 127 -42.40 8.41 35.08
N PRO A 128 -42.58 7.76 36.26
CA PRO A 128 -41.48 7.45 37.16
C PRO A 128 -40.45 6.49 36.53
N GLU A 129 -40.82 5.77 35.47
CA GLU A 129 -39.93 4.83 34.78
C GLU A 129 -39.22 5.46 33.58
N ALA A 130 -39.47 6.73 33.24
CA ALA A 130 -38.95 7.36 32.03
C ALA A 130 -37.41 7.31 31.95
N GLU A 131 -36.73 7.50 33.08
CA GLU A 131 -35.27 7.38 33.15
C GLU A 131 -34.80 5.95 32.85
N ALA A 132 -35.44 4.95 33.46
CA ALA A 132 -35.11 3.54 33.23
C ALA A 132 -35.37 3.13 31.76
N LYS A 133 -36.49 3.58 31.17
CA LYS A 133 -36.83 3.36 29.76
C LYS A 133 -35.80 4.00 28.83
N PHE A 134 -35.33 5.20 29.13
CA PHE A 134 -34.29 5.85 28.35
C PHE A 134 -32.95 5.12 28.42
N VAL A 135 -32.54 4.68 29.61
CA VAL A 135 -31.32 3.86 29.78
C VAL A 135 -31.44 2.54 29.03
N ALA A 136 -32.58 1.86 29.12
CA ALA A 136 -32.84 0.62 28.40
C ALA A 136 -32.81 0.83 26.86
N ALA A 137 -33.37 1.92 26.35
CA ALA A 137 -33.33 2.26 24.93
C ALA A 137 -31.88 2.53 24.46
N ILE A 138 -31.09 3.27 25.25
CA ILE A 138 -29.65 3.47 24.97
C ILE A 138 -28.89 2.14 24.96
N GLN A 139 -29.24 1.22 25.86
CA GLN A 139 -28.61 -0.09 25.87
C GLN A 139 -28.99 -0.90 24.63
N SER A 140 -30.27 -0.85 24.22
CA SER A 140 -30.76 -1.50 23.01
C SER A 140 -30.02 -1.04 21.73
N ILE A 141 -29.81 0.28 21.55
CA ILE A 141 -29.07 0.78 20.38
C ILE A 141 -27.57 0.42 20.42
N LYS A 142 -26.96 0.30 21.61
CA LYS A 142 -25.56 -0.16 21.76
C LYS A 142 -25.40 -1.64 21.42
N ASP A 143 -26.39 -2.45 21.80
CA ASP A 143 -26.39 -3.89 21.57
C ASP A 143 -26.92 -4.27 20.18
N LEU A 144 -27.35 -3.28 19.38
CA LEU A 144 -27.83 -3.48 18.02
C LEU A 144 -26.70 -4.07 17.16
N LYS A 145 -26.95 -5.29 16.65
CA LYS A 145 -26.05 -5.93 15.70
C LYS A 145 -26.37 -5.45 14.29
N PHE A 146 -25.38 -4.89 13.63
CA PHE A 146 -25.50 -4.52 12.22
C PHE A 146 -25.21 -5.75 11.37
N SER A 147 -26.27 -6.40 10.87
CA SER A 147 -26.16 -7.56 9.97
C SER A 147 -25.31 -7.29 8.72
N LEU A 148 -25.22 -6.03 8.29
CA LEU A 148 -24.32 -5.60 7.23
C LEU A 148 -22.84 -5.72 7.62
N LEU A 149 -22.48 -5.39 8.86
CA LEU A 149 -21.09 -5.50 9.32
C LEU A 149 -20.66 -6.97 9.42
N ASP A 150 -21.54 -7.84 9.93
CA ASP A 150 -21.31 -9.29 9.98
C ASP A 150 -21.10 -9.86 8.55
N GLN A 151 -21.90 -9.39 7.58
CA GLN A 151 -21.73 -9.77 6.17
C GLN A 151 -20.41 -9.28 5.59
N LEU A 152 -20.03 -8.02 5.83
CA LEU A 152 -18.77 -7.46 5.35
C LEU A 152 -17.55 -8.14 5.99
N GLU A 153 -17.64 -8.51 7.26
CA GLU A 153 -16.60 -9.27 7.95
C GLU A 153 -16.41 -10.66 7.33
N GLY A 154 -17.51 -11.34 6.97
CA GLY A 154 -17.49 -12.60 6.24
C GLY A 154 -16.91 -12.49 4.82
N LEU A 155 -16.84 -11.28 4.26
CA LEU A 155 -16.33 -10.99 2.92
C LEU A 155 -14.94 -10.35 2.91
N LYS A 156 -14.23 -10.35 4.04
CA LYS A 156 -12.90 -9.72 4.17
C LYS A 156 -11.86 -10.19 3.14
N ASP A 157 -11.96 -11.45 2.70
CA ASP A 157 -11.06 -12.08 1.72
C ASP A 157 -11.71 -12.20 0.33
N ALA A 158 -12.92 -11.67 0.16
CA ALA A 158 -13.64 -11.72 -1.11
C ALA A 158 -13.04 -10.73 -2.13
N PRO A 159 -13.14 -11.04 -3.42
CA PRO A 159 -12.84 -10.10 -4.49
C PRO A 159 -13.59 -8.78 -4.32
N MET A 160 -12.94 -7.68 -4.72
CA MET A 160 -13.44 -6.33 -4.50
C MET A 160 -14.82 -6.09 -5.15
N ASP A 161 -15.06 -6.71 -6.30
CA ASP A 161 -16.35 -6.68 -7.01
C ASP A 161 -17.50 -7.35 -6.23
N VAL A 162 -17.21 -8.41 -5.47
CA VAL A 162 -18.18 -9.04 -4.56
C VAL A 162 -18.52 -8.10 -3.40
N ILE A 163 -17.51 -7.45 -2.81
CA ILE A 163 -17.72 -6.45 -1.74
C ILE A 163 -18.53 -5.26 -2.28
N MET A 164 -18.20 -4.76 -3.47
CA MET A 164 -18.95 -3.71 -4.16
C MET A 164 -20.42 -4.10 -4.39
N ALA A 165 -20.68 -5.35 -4.80
CA ALA A 165 -22.03 -5.84 -5.03
C ALA A 165 -22.89 -5.82 -3.75
N VAL A 166 -22.33 -6.19 -2.60
CA VAL A 166 -23.03 -6.15 -1.31
C VAL A 166 -23.32 -4.73 -0.86
N LEU A 167 -22.52 -3.75 -1.26
CA LEU A 167 -22.74 -2.34 -0.93
C LEU A 167 -23.71 -1.62 -1.86
N TYR A 168 -24.34 -2.31 -2.83
CA TYR A 168 -25.44 -1.74 -3.60
C TYR A 168 -26.61 -1.36 -2.70
N LEU A 169 -27.17 -0.17 -2.95
CA LEU A 169 -28.38 0.34 -2.30
C LEU A 169 -29.59 -0.16 -3.09
N GLU A 170 -30.65 -0.61 -2.42
CA GLU A 170 -31.86 -1.13 -3.11
C GLU A 170 -32.70 0.00 -3.72
N SER A 171 -32.56 1.22 -3.17
CA SER A 171 -33.19 2.46 -3.64
C SER A 171 -32.72 2.92 -5.04
N ASP A 172 -31.70 2.28 -5.61
CA ASP A 172 -31.06 2.62 -6.90
C ASP A 172 -31.77 2.00 -8.12
N THR A 173 -32.82 1.19 -7.93
CA THR A 173 -33.50 0.47 -9.02
C THR A 173 -34.54 1.30 -9.79
N GLY A 174 -34.92 2.47 -9.25
CA GLY A 174 -35.92 3.36 -9.85
C GLY A 174 -35.33 4.53 -10.64
N GLY A 175 -35.95 4.88 -11.77
CA GLY A 175 -35.60 6.06 -12.58
C GLY A 175 -35.76 7.41 -11.88
N ASP A 176 -36.21 7.43 -10.62
CA ASP A 176 -36.42 8.61 -9.77
C ASP A 176 -35.36 8.76 -8.65
N ALA A 177 -34.36 7.86 -8.56
CA ALA A 177 -33.33 7.95 -7.52
C ALA A 177 -32.54 9.29 -7.64
N PRO A 178 -32.32 10.01 -6.52
CA PRO A 178 -31.54 11.24 -6.50
C PRO A 178 -30.16 11.08 -7.16
N GLN A 179 -29.69 12.12 -7.86
CA GLN A 179 -28.41 12.09 -8.58
C GLN A 179 -27.24 11.65 -7.70
N TYR A 180 -27.19 12.11 -6.44
CA TYR A 180 -26.11 11.75 -5.52
C TYR A 180 -26.05 10.25 -5.20
N ILE A 181 -27.16 9.50 -5.30
CA ILE A 181 -27.19 8.03 -5.09
C ILE A 181 -26.63 7.35 -6.33
N ARG A 182 -27.05 7.79 -7.53
CA ARG A 182 -26.55 7.26 -8.80
C ARG A 182 -25.04 7.44 -8.96
N ASP A 183 -24.50 8.59 -8.53
CA ASP A 183 -23.07 8.89 -8.58
C ASP A 183 -22.25 7.99 -7.64
N LEU A 184 -22.89 7.44 -6.61
CA LEU A 184 -22.26 6.53 -5.65
C LEU A 184 -22.38 5.06 -6.04
N ARG A 185 -23.09 4.76 -7.13
CA ARG A 185 -23.29 3.40 -7.60
C ARG A 185 -21.94 2.70 -7.80
N PRO A 186 -21.71 1.55 -7.15
CA PRO A 186 -20.49 0.79 -7.35
C PRO A 186 -20.36 0.33 -8.79
N SER A 187 -19.22 0.60 -9.42
CA SER A 187 -18.92 0.12 -10.77
C SER A 187 -17.47 -0.33 -10.88
N SER A 188 -17.25 -1.42 -11.60
CA SER A 188 -15.89 -1.98 -11.81
C SER A 188 -14.95 -0.98 -12.50
N SER A 189 -15.49 -0.05 -13.31
CA SER A 189 -14.71 1.03 -13.90
C SER A 189 -14.06 1.97 -12.87
N GLN A 190 -14.58 2.05 -11.64
CA GLN A 190 -13.96 2.82 -10.55
C GLN A 190 -12.66 2.18 -10.04
N LEU A 191 -12.43 0.89 -10.33
CA LEU A 191 -11.19 0.18 -9.99
C LEU A 191 -10.16 0.21 -11.13
N THR A 192 -10.54 0.69 -12.32
CA THR A 192 -9.65 0.73 -13.48
C THR A 192 -8.56 1.79 -13.28
N ILE A 193 -7.30 1.34 -13.19
CA ILE A 193 -6.13 2.22 -13.25
C ILE A 193 -5.62 2.23 -14.69
N PRO A 194 -5.51 3.40 -15.35
CA PRO A 194 -4.88 3.48 -16.67
C PRO A 194 -3.40 3.14 -16.55
N VAL A 195 -2.99 2.02 -17.13
CA VAL A 195 -1.58 1.65 -17.28
C VAL A 195 -1.08 2.25 -18.57
N TYR A 196 -0.22 3.25 -18.48
CA TYR A 196 0.52 3.74 -19.64
C TYR A 196 1.66 2.77 -19.95
N PRO A 197 1.77 2.21 -21.17
CA PRO A 197 2.90 1.39 -21.52
C PRO A 197 4.14 2.29 -21.60
N GLU A 198 4.96 2.25 -20.56
CA GLU A 198 6.27 2.88 -20.59
C GLU A 198 7.13 2.13 -21.61
N LYS A 199 7.74 2.86 -22.56
CA LYS A 199 8.60 2.23 -23.57
C LYS A 199 9.78 1.57 -22.85
N LYS A 200 9.76 0.24 -22.76
CA LYS A 200 10.78 -0.60 -22.10
C LYS A 200 12.18 -0.12 -22.49
N LYS A 201 12.85 0.63 -21.61
CA LYS A 201 14.28 0.93 -21.75
C LYS A 201 15.01 -0.33 -21.31
N LYS A 202 15.47 -1.12 -22.27
CA LYS A 202 16.23 -2.35 -22.01
C LYS A 202 17.44 -2.00 -21.15
N CYS A 203 17.47 -2.50 -19.91
CA CYS A 203 18.57 -2.25 -18.99
C CYS A 203 19.72 -3.19 -19.38
N ARG A 204 20.56 -2.74 -20.31
CA ARG A 204 21.75 -3.51 -20.73
C ARG A 204 22.85 -3.28 -19.70
N ILE A 205 23.27 -4.31 -18.98
CA ILE A 205 24.48 -4.22 -18.14
C ILE A 205 25.68 -4.13 -19.09
N VAL A 206 26.19 -2.92 -19.28
CA VAL A 206 27.43 -2.73 -20.05
C VAL A 206 28.61 -3.00 -19.12
N CYS A 207 29.07 -4.25 -19.11
CA CYS A 207 30.35 -4.64 -18.52
C CYS A 207 31.51 -4.01 -19.34
N ARG A 208 31.80 -2.70 -19.17
CA ARG A 208 33.00 -2.09 -19.77
C ARG A 208 34.22 -2.49 -18.94
N THR A 209 34.98 -3.47 -19.40
CA THR A 209 36.38 -3.61 -18.99
C THR A 209 37.14 -2.45 -19.65
N HIS A 210 37.31 -1.33 -18.93
CA HIS A 210 38.34 -0.36 -19.34
C HIS A 210 39.67 -1.09 -19.22
N GLY A 211 40.29 -1.42 -20.36
CA GLY A 211 41.66 -1.86 -20.39
C GLY A 211 42.51 -0.77 -19.76
N VAL A 212 42.89 -0.96 -18.50
CA VAL A 212 43.81 -0.07 -17.78
C VAL A 212 45.14 -0.17 -18.52
N GLY A 213 45.42 0.83 -19.36
CA GLY A 213 46.72 1.01 -19.98
C GLY A 213 47.75 1.21 -18.88
N SER A 214 48.59 0.21 -18.64
CA SER A 214 49.73 0.30 -17.75
C SER A 214 50.78 1.21 -18.38
N ALA A 215 50.82 2.48 -17.96
CA ALA A 215 52.02 3.30 -18.09
C ALA A 215 53.03 2.83 -17.03
N HIS A 216 54.07 2.12 -17.47
CA HIS A 216 55.12 1.62 -16.59
C HIS A 216 55.96 2.77 -16.02
N HIS A 217 55.94 2.95 -14.70
CA HIS A 217 57.12 3.37 -13.97
C HIS A 217 57.47 2.33 -12.92
N ALA A 218 58.70 1.84 -13.03
CA ALA A 218 59.28 0.79 -12.20
C ALA A 218 59.50 1.27 -10.76
N ARG A 219 59.11 0.43 -9.78
CA ARG A 219 59.94 0.07 -8.62
C ARG A 219 59.24 -0.97 -7.73
N SER A 220 59.89 -2.12 -7.62
CA SER A 220 60.20 -2.89 -6.40
C SER A 220 59.07 -3.26 -5.41
N ASP A 221 58.93 -4.58 -5.32
CA ASP A 221 58.62 -5.42 -4.15
C ASP A 221 57.22 -5.37 -3.51
N GLY A 222 56.51 -6.49 -3.68
CA GLY A 222 55.27 -6.85 -3.03
C GLY A 222 54.17 -7.17 -4.06
N ILE A 223 53.69 -8.41 -4.08
CA ILE A 223 52.45 -8.77 -4.81
C ILE A 223 51.28 -8.34 -3.91
N PRO A 224 50.47 -7.31 -4.25
CA PRO A 224 49.18 -7.15 -3.61
C PRO A 224 48.19 -7.97 -4.42
N VAL A 225 47.73 -9.09 -3.86
CA VAL A 225 46.53 -9.77 -4.36
C VAL A 225 45.34 -8.86 -4.08
N PHE A 226 44.99 -7.99 -5.03
CA PHE A 226 43.72 -7.28 -5.00
C PHE A 226 42.61 -8.28 -5.36
N VAL A 227 41.95 -8.82 -4.33
CA VAL A 227 40.59 -9.35 -4.48
C VAL A 227 39.67 -8.12 -4.48
N PRO A 228 38.99 -7.76 -5.58
CA PRO A 228 37.95 -6.76 -5.52
C PRO A 228 36.78 -7.41 -4.79
N ALA A 229 36.68 -7.17 -3.48
CA ALA A 229 35.43 -7.34 -2.76
C ALA A 229 34.51 -6.19 -3.19
N VAL A 230 33.88 -6.33 -4.35
CA VAL A 230 32.74 -5.48 -4.71
C VAL A 230 31.58 -5.96 -3.86
N VAL A 231 31.41 -5.33 -2.70
CA VAL A 231 30.13 -5.32 -1.99
C VAL A 231 29.17 -4.54 -2.89
N PRO A 232 28.11 -5.15 -3.45
CA PRO A 232 27.17 -4.42 -4.28
C PRO A 232 26.44 -3.40 -3.39
N GLN A 233 26.75 -2.13 -3.56
CA GLN A 233 26.03 -1.00 -2.95
C GLN A 233 24.60 -0.83 -3.51
N GLY A 234 24.10 -1.79 -4.30
CA GLY A 234 22.79 -1.76 -4.94
C GLY A 234 21.59 -2.06 -4.04
N LEU A 235 21.80 -2.37 -2.75
CA LEU A 235 20.72 -2.66 -1.79
C LEU A 235 20.45 -1.52 -0.78
N ALA A 236 21.19 -0.41 -0.84
CA ALA A 236 21.06 0.69 0.13
C ALA A 236 20.10 1.82 -0.31
N LEU A 237 19.50 1.75 -1.49
CA LEU A 237 18.70 2.86 -2.06
C LEU A 237 17.17 2.68 -1.94
N LEU A 238 16.68 1.74 -1.13
CA LEU A 238 15.23 1.51 -0.94
C LEU A 238 14.74 1.58 0.52
N LEU A 239 15.56 2.04 1.48
CA LEU A 239 15.14 2.15 2.89
C LEU A 239 15.56 3.44 3.61
N VAL A 240 15.68 4.56 2.90
CA VAL A 240 15.85 5.89 3.54
C VAL A 240 14.99 6.92 2.82
N ASP A 241 13.67 6.79 2.92
CA ASP A 241 12.75 7.92 2.72
C ASP A 241 11.38 7.63 3.35
N TRP A 242 11.33 7.44 4.67
CA TRP A 242 10.10 7.64 5.46
C TRP A 242 10.35 7.80 6.98
N ALA A 243 11.44 8.42 7.42
CA ALA A 243 11.58 8.71 8.85
C ALA A 243 12.42 9.95 9.10
N THR A 244 11.73 11.09 9.27
CA THR A 244 11.90 12.18 10.24
C THR A 244 11.42 13.47 9.58
N GLN A 245 10.16 13.85 9.76
CA GLN A 245 9.63 14.62 10.89
C GLN A 245 9.75 16.14 10.67
N THR A 246 8.57 16.77 10.76
CA THR A 246 8.27 18.04 11.45
C THR A 246 8.88 19.33 10.90
N ASP A 247 7.99 20.23 10.48
CA ASP A 247 8.17 21.68 10.63
C ASP A 247 8.67 22.02 12.04
N PRO A 248 9.53 23.05 12.14
CA PRO A 248 9.08 24.24 12.84
C PRO A 248 9.39 25.53 12.08
N GLU A 249 8.55 26.52 12.37
CA GLU A 249 8.50 27.87 11.83
C GLU A 249 9.76 28.74 12.06
N GLU A 250 9.70 29.90 11.40
CA GLU A 250 10.26 31.21 11.78
C GLU A 250 11.70 31.58 11.37
N ASN A 251 11.77 32.46 10.35
CA ASN A 251 12.00 33.93 10.48
C ASN A 251 13.11 34.54 9.59
N LEU A 252 12.71 35.68 8.98
CA LEU A 252 13.49 36.85 8.53
C LEU A 252 14.23 36.78 7.18
N LEU A 253 13.58 37.27 6.12
CA LEU A 253 13.74 38.64 5.59
C LEU A 253 12.60 39.02 4.64
#